data_AF-G3ICA8-F1
#
_entry.id   AF-G3ICA8-F1
#
_cell.length_a   1.000
_cell.length_b   1.000
_cell.length_c   1.000
_cell.angle_alpha   90.00
_cell.angle_beta   90.00
_cell.angle_gamma   90.00
#
_symmetry.space_group_name_H-M   'P 1'
#
loop_
_entity.id
_entity.type
_entity.pdbx_description
1 polymer ?
#
loop_
_entity_poly.entity_id
_entity_poly.type
_entity_poly.pdbx_seq_one_letter_code
_entity_poly.pdbx_strand_id
1 'polypeptide(L)'
;MLTPWIELSVWKDDLTRHVVDAVVNAANEELWHGGGLAGSLVKAGGFEIQEESRRLIATYGTVPTGQIAITTAGRLPCNWIIHAVGPRWTGSQTSIELLRAAIKNTLDYVCI
;
A
#
# COMPACT_ATOMS: atom_id res chain seq x y z
N MET A 1 -15.13 -6.48 -19.81
CA MET A 1 -14.35 -5.39 -20.44
C MET A 1 -14.27 -4.26 -19.44
N LEU A 2 -13.12 -3.59 -19.32
CA LEU A 2 -12.99 -2.36 -18.53
C LEU A 2 -13.79 -1.24 -19.20
N THR A 3 -14.15 -0.20 -18.45
CA THR A 3 -14.81 0.99 -19.03
C THR A 3 -13.83 1.75 -19.94
N PRO A 4 -14.31 2.58 -20.89
CA PRO A 4 -13.44 3.18 -21.93
C PRO A 4 -12.30 4.07 -21.41
N TRP A 5 -12.34 4.45 -20.13
CA TRP A 5 -11.41 5.38 -19.49
C TRP A 5 -10.43 4.68 -18.54
N ILE A 6 -10.51 3.35 -18.41
CA ILE A 6 -9.64 2.57 -17.55
C ILE A 6 -8.67 1.78 -18.42
N GLU A 7 -7.39 2.11 -18.29
CA GLU A 7 -6.29 1.31 -18.82
C GLU A 7 -5.74 0.39 -17.73
N LEU A 8 -5.45 -0.85 -18.07
CA LEU A 8 -4.73 -1.79 -17.23
C LEU A 8 -3.47 -2.26 -17.97
N SER A 9 -2.32 -2.08 -17.34
CA SER A 9 -1.02 -2.45 -17.90
C SER A 9 -0.20 -3.24 -16.88
N VAL A 10 0.72 -4.07 -17.38
CA VAL A 10 1.60 -4.94 -16.57
C VAL A 10 3.04 -4.65 -16.94
N TRP A 11 3.86 -4.38 -15.93
CA TRP A 11 5.23 -3.91 -16.10
C TRP A 11 6.21 -4.75 -15.28
N LYS A 12 7.43 -4.89 -15.79
CA LYS A 12 8.59 -5.29 -14.98
C LYS A 12 9.38 -4.03 -14.67
N ASP A 13 9.27 -3.53 -13.45
CA ASP A 13 9.83 -2.24 -13.08
C ASP A 13 10.15 -2.14 -11.57
N ASP A 14 10.69 -0.98 -11.18
CA ASP A 14 10.95 -0.56 -9.81
C ASP A 14 9.92 0.50 -9.37
N LEU A 15 8.99 0.09 -8.50
CA LEU A 15 7.88 0.92 -8.03
C LEU A 15 8.34 2.26 -7.44
N THR A 16 9.57 2.36 -6.93
CA THR A 16 10.10 3.57 -6.29
C THR A 16 10.35 4.74 -7.27
N ARG A 17 10.25 4.50 -8.59
CA ARG A 17 10.59 5.48 -9.63
C ARG A 17 9.40 5.97 -10.46
N HIS A 18 8.21 5.43 -10.21
CA HIS A 18 7.02 5.74 -11.03
C HIS A 18 6.48 7.12 -10.71
N VAL A 19 6.36 7.96 -11.74
CA VAL A 19 5.67 9.26 -11.66
C VAL A 19 4.17 9.03 -11.77
N VAL A 20 3.51 8.90 -10.62
CA VAL A 20 2.08 8.60 -10.50
C VAL A 20 1.49 9.34 -9.29
N ASP A 21 0.17 9.41 -9.17
CA ASP A 21 -0.46 10.07 -8.03
C ASP A 21 -0.21 9.33 -6.71
N ALA A 22 -0.28 7.99 -6.74
CA ALA A 22 -0.06 7.14 -5.58
C ALA A 22 0.55 5.79 -5.95
N VAL A 23 1.30 5.20 -5.02
CA VAL A 23 1.78 3.82 -5.11
C VAL A 23 1.20 2.97 -3.99
N VAL A 24 1.08 1.67 -4.21
CA VAL A 24 0.54 0.73 -3.21
C VAL A 24 1.69 -0.07 -2.59
N ASN A 25 1.82 0.00 -1.27
CA ASN A 25 2.76 -0.79 -0.50
C ASN A 25 2.08 -2.07 0.03
N ALA A 26 2.73 -3.22 -0.10
CA ALA A 26 2.36 -4.44 0.61
C ALA A 26 2.84 -4.35 2.07
N ALA A 27 1.90 -4.05 2.98
CA ALA A 27 2.19 -3.74 4.37
C ALA A 27 1.76 -4.86 5.34
N ASN A 28 2.27 -4.77 6.57
CA ASN A 28 1.78 -5.52 7.74
C ASN A 28 0.90 -4.62 8.62
N GLU A 29 0.22 -5.25 9.58
CA GLU A 29 -0.72 -4.64 10.51
C GLU A 29 -0.09 -3.52 11.36
N GLU A 30 1.22 -3.61 11.65
CA GLU A 30 1.97 -2.62 12.43
C GLU A 30 2.56 -1.48 11.58
N LEU A 31 2.33 -1.47 10.27
CA LEU A 31 2.95 -0.55 9.31
C LEU A 31 4.48 -0.42 9.52
N TRP A 32 5.12 -1.54 9.81
CA TRP A 32 6.56 -1.62 9.98
C TRP A 32 7.25 -1.98 8.66
N HIS A 33 7.99 -1.04 8.10
CA HIS A 33 8.58 -1.12 6.75
C HIS A 33 10.03 -1.63 6.80
N GLY A 34 10.25 -2.76 7.47
CA GLY A 34 11.59 -3.30 7.72
C GLY A 34 12.26 -4.05 6.57
N GLY A 35 11.56 -4.34 5.47
CA GLY A 35 12.09 -5.14 4.38
C GLY A 35 11.14 -5.26 3.17
N GLY A 36 11.57 -6.04 2.17
CA GLY A 36 10.82 -6.21 0.92
C GLY A 36 10.55 -4.88 0.21
N LEU A 37 9.41 -4.80 -0.48
CA LEU A 37 8.97 -3.57 -1.15
C LEU A 37 8.79 -2.40 -0.17
N ALA A 38 8.22 -2.65 1.01
CA ALA A 38 8.03 -1.63 2.04
C ALA A 38 9.35 -0.96 2.45
N GLY A 39 10.39 -1.76 2.69
CA GLY A 39 11.74 -1.26 3.01
C GLY A 39 12.37 -0.48 1.85
N SER A 40 12.16 -0.92 0.61
CA SER A 40 12.61 -0.19 -0.58
C SER A 40 11.94 1.19 -0.71
N LEU A 41 10.64 1.28 -0.43
CA LEU A 41 9.90 2.54 -0.43
C LEU A 41 10.43 3.50 0.63
N VAL A 42 10.67 3.04 1.87
CA VAL A 42 11.28 3.88 2.92
C VAL A 42 12.71 4.29 2.57
N LYS A 43 13.51 3.40 1.98
CA LYS A 43 14.87 3.71 1.56
C LYS A 43 14.91 4.81 0.50
N ALA A 44 14.01 4.74 -0.49
CA ALA A 44 13.94 5.71 -1.58
C ALA A 44 13.25 7.01 -1.16
N GLY A 45 12.07 6.92 -0.55
CA GLY A 45 11.24 8.05 -0.16
C GLY A 45 11.68 8.74 1.13
N GLY A 46 12.43 8.06 1.99
CA GLY A 46 12.91 8.61 3.25
C GLY A 46 12.20 8.08 4.48
N PHE A 47 12.86 8.25 5.62
CA PHE A 47 12.41 7.70 6.90
C PHE A 47 11.14 8.38 7.42
N GLU A 48 10.79 9.57 6.91
CA GLU A 48 9.53 10.24 7.21
C GLU A 48 8.29 9.38 6.96
N ILE A 49 8.31 8.48 5.97
CA ILE A 49 7.25 7.52 5.68
C ILE A 49 7.01 6.59 6.88
N GLN A 50 8.10 6.08 7.47
CA GLN A 50 8.02 5.21 8.65
C GLN A 50 7.56 5.98 9.89
N GLU A 51 7.97 7.25 10.02
CA GLU A 51 7.54 8.12 11.12
C GLU A 51 6.05 8.45 11.05
N GLU A 52 5.52 8.74 9.86
CA GLU A 52 4.07 8.91 9.66
C GLU A 52 3.31 7.62 9.99
N SER A 53 3.80 6.47 9.52
CA SER A 53 3.20 5.17 9.84
C SER A 53 3.16 4.90 11.35
N ARG A 54 4.24 5.23 12.07
CA ARG A 54 4.28 5.11 13.55
C ARG A 54 3.27 6.02 14.22
N ARG A 55 3.11 7.26 13.74
CA ARG A 55 2.09 8.19 14.26
C ARG A 55 0.67 7.68 14.06
N LEU A 56 0.39 7.08 12.90
CA LEU A 56 -0.91 6.46 12.62
C LEU A 56 -1.19 5.31 13.59
N ILE A 57 -0.23 4.39 13.77
CA ILE A 57 -0.38 3.26 14.71
C ILE A 57 -0.55 3.75 16.15
N ALA A 58 0.20 4.77 16.57
CA ALA A 58 0.08 5.33 17.91
C ALA A 58 -1.28 5.99 18.17
N THR A 59 -1.92 6.51 17.12
CA THR A 59 -3.19 7.25 17.21
C THR A 59 -4.41 6.34 17.05
N TYR A 60 -4.35 5.41 16.10
CA TYR A 60 -5.50 4.60 15.67
C TYR A 60 -5.37 3.11 15.99
N GLY A 61 -4.21 2.65 16.48
CA GLY A 61 -3.91 1.23 16.64
C GLY A 61 -3.45 0.56 15.35
N THR A 62 -3.36 -0.77 15.38
CA THR A 62 -2.96 -1.56 14.21
C THR A 62 -3.99 -1.51 13.09
N VAL A 63 -3.51 -1.66 11.85
CA VAL A 63 -4.37 -1.71 10.66
C VAL A 63 -4.81 -3.16 10.44
N PRO A 64 -6.12 -3.49 10.49
CA PRO A 64 -6.56 -4.86 10.31
C PRO A 64 -6.22 -5.43 8.93
N THR A 65 -6.00 -6.73 8.83
CA THR A 65 -5.88 -7.42 7.55
C THR A 65 -7.10 -7.15 6.66
N GLY A 66 -6.87 -6.87 5.38
CA GLY A 66 -7.91 -6.47 4.43
C GLY A 66 -8.18 -4.96 4.41
N GLN A 67 -7.57 -4.17 5.30
CA GLN A 67 -7.71 -2.72 5.36
C GLN A 67 -6.48 -2.00 4.78
N ILE A 68 -6.57 -0.67 4.71
CA ILE A 68 -5.53 0.21 4.19
C ILE A 68 -5.21 1.35 5.17
N ALA A 69 -4.01 1.93 5.05
CA ALA A 69 -3.64 3.19 5.67
C ALA A 69 -2.88 4.07 4.67
N ILE A 70 -2.89 5.39 4.85
CA ILE A 70 -2.33 6.35 3.89
C ILE A 70 -1.24 7.19 4.56
N THR A 71 -0.11 7.37 3.89
CA THR A 71 0.95 8.32 4.28
C THR A 71 1.37 9.17 3.09
N THR A 72 2.07 10.28 3.36
CA THR A 72 2.81 10.99 2.31
C THR A 72 3.94 10.11 1.77
N ALA A 73 4.37 10.36 0.54
CA ALA A 73 5.40 9.54 -0.11
C ALA A 73 6.84 10.00 0.13
N GLY A 74 7.06 11.00 1.00
CA GLY A 74 8.36 11.63 1.21
C GLY A 74 8.95 12.15 -0.10
N ARG A 75 10.11 11.61 -0.50
CA ARG A 75 10.86 11.96 -1.70
C ARG A 75 10.53 11.11 -2.94
N LEU A 76 9.60 10.17 -2.85
CA LEU A 76 9.19 9.40 -4.03
C LEU A 76 8.54 10.34 -5.06
N PRO A 77 8.60 9.99 -6.36
CA PRO A 77 7.93 10.76 -7.42
C PRO A 77 6.39 10.55 -7.43
N CYS A 78 5.76 10.47 -6.26
CA CYS A 78 4.31 10.39 -6.10
C CYS A 78 3.87 11.19 -4.87
N ASN A 79 2.56 11.43 -4.74
CA ASN A 79 2.04 12.23 -3.61
C ASN A 79 1.79 11.35 -2.38
N TRP A 80 1.30 10.12 -2.61
CA TRP A 80 0.78 9.25 -1.54
C TRP A 80 1.29 7.81 -1.63
N ILE A 81 1.40 7.16 -0.48
CA ILE A 81 1.55 5.71 -0.37
C ILE A 81 0.31 5.13 0.28
N ILE A 82 -0.34 4.19 -0.40
CA ILE A 82 -1.44 3.38 0.13
C ILE A 82 -0.86 2.09 0.69
N HIS A 83 -0.87 1.93 2.01
CA HIS A 83 -0.40 0.74 2.70
C HIS A 83 -1.52 -0.30 2.78
N ALA A 84 -1.51 -1.27 1.88
CA ALA A 84 -2.49 -2.35 1.86
C ALA A 84 -2.02 -3.52 2.75
N VAL A 85 -2.81 -3.86 3.77
CA VAL A 85 -2.49 -4.97 4.68
C VAL A 85 -3.09 -6.26 4.14
N GLY A 86 -2.28 -7.03 3.43
CA GLY A 86 -2.66 -8.33 2.90
C GLY A 86 -2.56 -9.45 3.94
N PRO A 87 -3.29 -10.57 3.77
CA PRO A 87 -3.22 -11.70 4.69
C PRO A 87 -1.93 -12.50 4.51
N ARG A 88 -1.48 -13.13 5.60
CA ARG A 88 -0.55 -14.26 5.48
C ARG A 88 -1.27 -15.41 4.77
N TRP A 89 -0.65 -15.93 3.73
CA TRP A 89 -1.24 -17.00 2.93
C TRP A 89 -1.32 -18.30 3.74
N THR A 90 -2.54 -18.83 3.89
CA THR A 90 -2.78 -20.12 4.58
C THR A 90 -3.42 -21.17 3.68
N GLY A 91 -3.62 -20.88 2.38
CA GLY A 91 -4.40 -21.76 1.49
C GLY A 91 -5.91 -21.67 1.69
N SER A 92 -6.38 -20.84 2.61
CA SER A 92 -7.81 -20.75 2.98
C SER A 92 -8.59 -19.77 2.10
N GLN A 93 -9.88 -20.02 1.98
CA GLN A 93 -10.83 -19.09 1.37
C GLN A 93 -10.81 -17.71 2.05
N THR A 94 -10.64 -17.67 3.37
CA THR A 94 -10.47 -16.44 4.14
C THR A 94 -9.26 -15.61 3.68
N SER A 95 -8.14 -16.25 3.32
CA SER A 95 -6.97 -15.54 2.78
C SER A 95 -7.29 -14.90 1.43
N ILE A 96 -8.09 -15.56 0.59
CA ILE A 96 -8.52 -15.01 -0.70
C ILE A 96 -9.43 -13.80 -0.49
N GLU A 97 -10.37 -13.90 0.45
CA GLU A 97 -11.34 -12.85 0.77
C GLU A 97 -10.68 -11.61 1.36
N LEU A 98 -9.73 -11.79 2.29
CA LEU A 98 -8.98 -10.68 2.89
C LEU A 98 -8.08 -9.98 1.87
N LEU A 99 -7.42 -10.74 0.98
CA LEU A 99 -6.62 -10.13 -0.10
C LEU A 99 -7.51 -9.33 -1.06
N ARG A 100 -8.67 -9.88 -1.43
CA ARG A 100 -9.67 -9.18 -2.25
C ARG A 100 -10.14 -7.90 -1.58
N ALA A 101 -10.39 -7.93 -0.26
CA ALA A 101 -10.81 -6.77 0.50
C ALA A 101 -9.73 -5.66 0.48
N ALA A 102 -8.46 -6.00 0.70
CA ALA A 102 -7.36 -5.02 0.65
C ALA A 102 -7.25 -4.35 -0.73
N ILE A 103 -7.35 -5.13 -1.82
CA ILE A 103 -7.32 -4.60 -3.19
C ILE A 103 -8.53 -3.71 -3.45
N LYS A 104 -9.74 -4.14 -3.06
CA LYS A 104 -10.96 -3.35 -3.27
C LYS A 104 -10.90 -2.02 -2.51
N ASN A 105 -10.51 -2.06 -1.24
CA ASN A 105 -10.41 -0.85 -0.41
C ASN A 105 -9.36 0.14 -0.97
N THR A 106 -8.27 -0.37 -1.54
CA THR A 106 -7.28 0.46 -2.25
C THR A 106 -7.90 1.19 -3.45
N LEU A 107 -8.64 0.48 -4.28
CA LEU A 107 -9.30 1.06 -5.47
C LEU A 107 -10.43 2.02 -5.08
N ASP A 108 -11.24 1.67 -4.08
CA ASP A 108 -12.32 2.52 -3.58
C ASP A 108 -11.78 3.87 -3.06
N TYR A 109 -10.59 3.90 -2.46
CA TYR A 109 -9.97 5.13 -1.95
C TYR A 109 -9.59 6.12 -3.07
N VAL A 110 -9.17 5.61 -4.24
CA VAL A 110 -8.70 6.45 -5.36
C VAL A 110 -9.78 6.79 -6.37
N CYS A 111 -10.94 6.11 -6.32
CA CYS A 111 -12.06 6.34 -7.23
C CYS A 111 -13.12 7.33 -6.71
N ILE A 112 -12.76 8.20 -5.75
CA ILE A 112 -13.64 9.22 -5.16
C ILE A 112 -13.65 10.48 -6.03
#